data_AF-A0A1G4SN51-F1
#
_entry.id   AF-A0A1G4SN51-F1
#
_cell.length_a   1.000
_cell.length_b   1.000
_cell.length_c   1.000
_cell.angle_alpha   90.00
_cell.angle_beta   90.00
_cell.angle_gamma   90.00
#
_symmetry.space_group_name_H-M   'P 1'
#
loop_
_entity.id
_entity.type
_entity.pdbx_description
1 polymer ?
#
loop_
_entity_poly.entity_id
_entity_poly.type
_entity_poly.pdbx_seq_one_letter_code
_entity_poly.pdbx_strand_id
1 'polypeptide(L)'
;LNMRRMAVASEEGFEGKLFVQFVALELISYIKKKMDDNGLFKNYTMQSLLDELDIIEYYQQPSKTHHLSEITEKQRKLYGYMDIEIPS
;
A
#
# COMPACT_ATOMS: atom_id res chain seq x y z
N LEU A 1 -8.31 -10.17 -5.21
CA LEU A 1 -9.18 -9.19 -5.89
C LEU A 1 -10.19 -9.96 -6.72
N ASN A 2 -11.40 -10.14 -6.19
CA ASN A 2 -12.40 -11.03 -6.78
C ASN A 2 -13.48 -10.16 -7.47
N MET A 3 -13.57 -10.22 -8.80
CA MET A 3 -14.47 -9.47 -9.70
C MET A 3 -15.97 -9.82 -9.54
N ARG A 4 -16.38 -10.44 -8.42
CA ARG A 4 -17.68 -11.12 -8.31
C ARG A 4 -18.89 -10.21 -8.16
N ARG A 5 -18.74 -8.89 -8.02
CA ARG A 5 -19.88 -7.95 -8.02
C ARG A 5 -19.55 -6.66 -8.77
N MET A 6 -19.81 -6.68 -10.08
CA MET A 6 -19.89 -5.46 -10.88
C MET A 6 -21.31 -4.90 -10.80
N ALA A 7 -21.64 -4.29 -9.66
CA ALA A 7 -22.81 -3.42 -9.57
C ALA A 7 -22.39 -2.02 -10.05
N VAL A 8 -22.55 -1.76 -11.34
CA VAL A 8 -22.49 -0.40 -11.90
C VAL A 8 -23.61 -0.28 -12.92
N ALA A 9 -24.43 0.76 -12.80
CA ALA A 9 -25.54 1.00 -13.71
C ALA A 9 -25.13 1.69 -15.03
N SER A 10 -23.87 2.11 -15.17
CA SER A 10 -23.35 2.82 -16.36
C SER A 10 -21.98 2.28 -16.80
N GLU A 11 -21.71 2.41 -18.11
CA GLU A 11 -20.45 2.02 -18.78
C GLU A 11 -19.25 2.81 -18.23
N GLU A 12 -19.43 4.11 -18.00
CA GLU A 12 -18.40 5.00 -17.42
C GLU A 12 -17.95 4.55 -16.02
N GLY A 13 -18.88 4.15 -15.15
CA GLY A 13 -18.52 3.66 -13.81
C GLY A 13 -17.90 2.27 -13.84
N PHE A 14 -18.08 1.50 -14.92
CA PHE A 14 -17.40 0.22 -15.13
C PHE A 14 -15.95 0.44 -15.59
N GLU A 15 -15.72 1.34 -16.55
CA GLU A 15 -14.38 1.71 -17.01
C GLU A 15 -13.52 2.28 -15.88
N GLY A 16 -14.08 3.17 -15.06
CA GLY A 16 -13.39 3.70 -13.89
C GLY A 16 -12.95 2.59 -12.90
N LYS A 17 -13.77 1.56 -12.70
CA LYS A 17 -13.41 0.42 -11.83
C LYS A 17 -12.32 -0.45 -12.43
N LEU A 18 -12.34 -0.68 -13.75
CA LEU A 18 -11.28 -1.42 -14.44
C LEU A 18 -9.94 -0.68 -14.35
N PHE A 19 -9.95 0.64 -14.51
CA PHE A 19 -8.74 1.46 -14.38
C PHE A 19 -8.15 1.37 -12.97
N VAL A 20 -8.95 1.56 -11.93
CA VAL A 20 -8.50 1.41 -10.53
C VAL A 20 -7.97 -0.01 -10.28
N GLN A 21 -8.63 -1.02 -10.81
CA GLN A 21 -8.20 -2.42 -10.67
C GLN A 21 -6.87 -2.69 -11.37
N PHE A 22 -6.64 -2.09 -12.53
CA PHE A 22 -5.38 -2.18 -13.26
C PHE A 22 -4.22 -1.58 -12.44
N VAL A 23 -4.39 -0.35 -11.95
CA VAL A 23 -3.39 0.31 -11.09
C VAL A 23 -3.13 -0.50 -9.81
N ALA A 24 -4.18 -1.04 -9.18
CA ALA A 24 -4.02 -1.88 -8.00
C ALA A 24 -3.21 -3.16 -8.30
N LEU A 25 -3.35 -3.76 -9.49
CA LEU A 25 -2.59 -4.93 -9.89
C LEU A 25 -1.11 -4.62 -10.13
N GLU A 26 -0.80 -3.47 -10.74
CA GLU A 26 0.58 -3.01 -10.90
C GLU A 26 1.26 -2.84 -9.53
N LEU A 27 0.58 -2.14 -8.59
CA LEU A 27 1.09 -1.93 -7.24
C LEU A 27 1.31 -3.25 -6.49
N ILE A 28 0.32 -4.16 -6.50
CA ILE A 28 0.45 -5.45 -5.82
C ILE A 28 1.55 -6.30 -6.47
N SER A 29 1.70 -6.25 -7.80
CA SER A 29 2.73 -7.01 -8.50
C SER A 29 4.12 -6.51 -8.14
N TYR A 30 4.30 -5.20 -8.03
CA TYR A 30 5.53 -4.59 -7.53
C TYR A 30 5.87 -5.07 -6.12
N ILE A 31 4.93 -4.96 -5.18
CA ILE A 31 5.14 -5.36 -3.78
C ILE A 31 5.46 -6.86 -3.71
N LYS A 32 4.73 -7.71 -4.44
CA LYS A 32 5.01 -9.16 -4.50
C LYS A 32 6.41 -9.45 -4.99
N LYS A 33 6.86 -8.78 -6.05
CA LYS A 33 8.21 -8.93 -6.58
C LYS A 33 9.25 -8.55 -5.52
N LYS A 34 9.09 -7.40 -4.87
CA LYS A 34 10.00 -6.97 -3.79
C LYS A 34 10.02 -7.93 -2.60
N MET A 35 8.86 -8.50 -2.25
CA MET A 35 8.79 -9.52 -1.22
C MET A 35 9.52 -10.81 -1.60
N ASP A 36 9.46 -11.22 -2.87
CA ASP A 36 10.16 -12.42 -3.37
C ASP A 36 11.66 -12.18 -3.45
N ASP A 37 12.08 -11.08 -4.08
CA ASP A 37 13.49 -10.68 -4.25
C ASP A 37 14.22 -10.59 -2.90
N ASN A 38 13.54 -10.13 -1.84
CA ASN A 38 14.10 -9.99 -0.49
C ASN A 38 13.74 -11.14 0.46
N GLY A 39 13.07 -12.19 -0.02
CA GLY A 39 12.69 -13.35 0.79
C GLY A 39 11.74 -13.04 1.95
N LEU A 40 10.94 -11.97 1.85
CA LEU A 40 10.05 -11.50 2.90
C LEU A 40 8.87 -12.43 3.16
N PHE A 41 8.49 -13.29 2.20
CA PHE A 41 7.43 -14.28 2.38
C PHE A 41 7.70 -15.29 3.49
N LYS A 42 8.95 -15.41 3.97
CA LYS A 42 9.30 -16.24 5.14
C LYS A 42 8.73 -15.69 6.44
N ASN A 43 8.56 -14.37 6.53
CA ASN A 43 8.19 -13.66 7.76
C ASN A 43 6.88 -12.88 7.63
N TYR A 44 6.44 -12.61 6.39
CA TYR A 44 5.28 -11.79 6.10
C TYR A 44 4.39 -12.43 5.05
N THR A 45 3.08 -12.38 5.31
CA THR A 45 2.09 -12.44 4.23
C THR A 45 1.98 -11.06 3.57
N MET A 46 1.40 -11.00 2.37
CA MET A 46 1.10 -9.73 1.71
C MET A 46 0.25 -8.83 2.61
N GLN A 47 -0.77 -9.40 3.27
CA GLN A 47 -1.65 -8.64 4.15
C GLN A 47 -0.89 -8.09 5.36
N SER A 48 -0.16 -8.94 6.09
CA SER A 48 0.61 -8.49 7.27
C SER A 48 1.70 -7.46 6.95
N LEU A 49 2.23 -7.46 5.72
CA LEU A 49 3.17 -6.43 5.29
C LEU A 49 2.45 -5.09 5.09
N LEU A 50 1.28 -5.10 4.45
CA LEU A 50 0.47 -3.90 4.27
C LEU A 50 -0.02 -3.35 5.62
N ASP A 51 -0.45 -4.22 6.53
CA ASP A 51 -0.88 -3.83 7.87
C ASP A 51 0.25 -3.13 8.66
N GLU A 52 1.50 -3.55 8.48
CA GLU A 52 2.66 -2.91 9.12
C GLU A 52 2.93 -1.50 8.58
N LEU A 53 2.67 -1.27 7.28
CA LEU A 53 2.86 0.01 6.62
C LEU A 53 1.69 0.98 6.84
N ASP A 54 0.47 0.48 7.03
CA ASP A 54 -0.76 1.27 7.24
C ASP A 54 -0.82 1.99 8.60
N ILE A 55 0.11 1.69 9.52
CA ILE A 55 0.17 2.30 10.86
C ILE A 55 0.77 3.73 10.83
N ILE A 56 1.37 4.17 9.73
CA ILE A 56 2.03 5.48 9.67
C ILE A 56 0.96 6.57 9.50
N GLU A 57 0.69 7.28 10.59
CA GLU A 57 -0.31 8.34 10.63
C GLU A 57 0.33 9.71 10.32
N TYR A 58 -0.27 10.43 9.37
CA TYR A 58 -0.01 11.84 9.13
C TYR A 58 -1.16 12.67 9.70
N TYR A 59 -0.97 13.28 10.85
CA TYR A 59 -2.03 14.03 11.52
C TYR A 59 -1.78 15.54 11.45
N GLN A 60 -2.86 16.27 11.14
CA GLN A 60 -2.88 17.72 11.15
C GLN A 60 -3.74 18.19 12.32
N GLN A 61 -3.11 18.79 13.34
CA GLN A 61 -3.86 19.58 14.32
C GLN A 61 -4.13 20.96 13.72
N PRO A 62 -5.37 21.47 13.74
CA PRO A 62 -5.65 22.85 13.35
C PRO A 62 -4.72 23.78 14.13
N SER A 63 -4.06 24.72 13.45
CA SER A 63 -3.09 25.68 13.98
C SER A 63 -1.69 25.18 14.38
N LYS A 64 -1.32 23.92 14.07
CA LYS A 64 0.07 23.42 14.23
C LYS A 64 0.66 22.92 12.92
N THR A 65 1.99 22.89 12.85
CA THR A 65 2.76 22.26 11.78
C THR A 65 2.41 20.78 11.67
N HIS A 66 2.48 20.22 10.46
CA HIS A 66 2.22 18.81 10.21
C HIS A 66 3.14 17.92 11.06
N HIS A 67 2.60 16.80 11.57
CA HIS A 67 3.37 15.83 12.34
C HIS A 67 3.15 14.44 11.76
N LEU A 68 4.25 13.83 11.33
CA LEU A 68 4.31 12.41 11.01
C LEU A 68 4.47 11.62 12.32
N SER A 69 3.71 10.55 12.50
CA SER A 69 3.91 9.63 13.61
C SER A 69 5.32 9.01 13.57
N GLU A 70 5.78 8.48 14.71
CA GLU A 70 7.06 7.78 14.75
C GLU A 70 7.07 6.60 13.76
N ILE A 71 8.07 6.58 12.87
CA ILE A 71 8.31 5.45 11.97
C ILE A 71 9.27 4.49 12.67
N THR A 72 8.79 3.28 12.93
CA THR A 72 9.55 2.23 13.63
C THR A 72 10.69 1.70 12.76
N GLU A 73 11.73 1.14 13.39
CA GLU A 73 12.84 0.49 12.67
C GLU A 73 12.38 -0.64 11.74
N LYS A 74 11.29 -1.33 12.11
CA LYS A 74 10.70 -2.37 11.26
C LYS A 74 10.12 -1.77 9.98
N GLN A 75 9.38 -0.66 10.09
CA GLN A 75 8.85 0.08 8.95
C GLN A 75 9.97 0.66 8.08
N ARG A 76 11.01 1.27 8.67
CA ARG A 76 12.18 1.77 7.91
C ARG A 76 12.84 0.69 7.07
N LYS A 77 13.02 -0.50 7.63
CA LYS A 77 13.56 -1.65 6.90
C LYS A 77 12.64 -2.09 5.76
N LEU A 78 11.32 -2.11 5.99
CA LEU A 78 10.36 -2.44 4.93
C LEU A 78 10.40 -1.43 3.79
N TYR A 79 10.47 -0.12 4.06
CA TYR A 79 10.70 0.89 3.03
C TYR A 79 11.98 0.64 2.24
N GLY A 80 13.06 0.31 2.94
CA GLY A 80 14.34 -0.07 2.31
C GLY A 80 14.21 -1.28 1.37
N TYR A 81 13.56 -2.36 1.79
CA TYR A 81 13.32 -3.52 0.93
C TYR A 81 12.42 -3.22 -0.28
N MET A 82 11.59 -2.17 -0.18
CA MET A 82 10.71 -1.74 -1.25
C MET A 82 11.35 -0.72 -2.19
N ASP A 83 12.61 -0.30 -1.96
CA ASP A 83 13.28 0.79 -2.68
C ASP A 83 12.44 2.09 -2.72
N ILE A 84 11.78 2.40 -1.60
CA ILE A 84 10.95 3.60 -1.44
C ILE A 84 11.55 4.47 -0.34
N GLU A 85 11.60 5.77 -0.58
CA GLU A 85 12.03 6.75 0.42
C GLU A 85 11.04 6.81 1.59
N ILE A 86 11.58 6.88 2.81
CA ILE A 86 10.78 7.01 4.02
C ILE A 86 10.11 8.39 4.00
N PRO A 87 8.78 8.49 4.24
CA PRO A 87 8.09 9.78 4.31
C PRO A 87 8.69 10.70 5.37
N SER A 88 8.72 12.01 5.10
CA SER A 88 9.25 13.07 5.97
C SER A 88 8.18 14.05 6.41
#